data_AF-A0A2X3E2G6-F1
#
_entry.id   AF-A0A2X3E2G6-F1
#
_cell.length_a   1.000
_cell.length_b   1.000
_cell.length_c   1.000
_cell.angle_alpha   90.00
_cell.angle_beta   90.00
_cell.angle_gamma   90.00
#
_symmetry.space_group_name_H-M   'P 1'
#
loop_
_entity.id
_entity.type
_entity.pdbx_description
1 polymer ?
#
loop_
_entity_poly.entity_id
_entity_poly.type
_entity_poly.pdbx_seq_one_letter_code
_entity_poly.pdbx_strand_id
1 'polypeptide(L)'
;MKRDWEIISLLASELGYPMHYENNQQIWDEMRELCPLFYGVTWEKMGDMGHVQWPCPTLDHPGTPWLYKDNRFDTPSGKGQLFATAWRAPAERPDDEWPLVLCTVREVGHYSCRSMTGNCAALQSLADEPGRVQMNPADAQRLGIADKQLVWISSRRGKVISRADLSDRINPGAVYMTYQWWVGACNELTQDNLDPISKTPETKYCAVKVEAIADQQWAERYAWTAYSDMKARLKAAADV
;
A
#
# COMPACT_ATOMS: atom_id res chain seq x y z
N MET A 1 -23.06 -10.01 12.61
CA MET A 1 -22.03 -9.97 11.56
C MET A 1 -21.23 -11.25 11.67
N LYS A 2 -21.05 -12.00 10.58
CA LYS A 2 -20.23 -13.21 10.55
C LYS A 2 -18.76 -12.84 10.38
N ARG A 3 -17.85 -13.62 10.94
CA ARG A 3 -16.41 -13.55 10.68
C ARG A 3 -16.13 -14.07 9.27
N ASP A 4 -15.05 -13.62 8.64
CA ASP A 4 -14.75 -13.99 7.25
C ASP A 4 -14.66 -15.51 7.04
N TRP A 5 -14.02 -16.24 7.95
CA TRP A 5 -13.90 -17.70 7.86
C TRP A 5 -15.24 -18.42 8.01
N GLU A 6 -16.24 -17.83 8.69
CA GLU A 6 -17.59 -18.40 8.78
C GLU A 6 -18.29 -18.27 7.42
N ILE A 7 -18.12 -17.12 6.75
CA ILE A 7 -18.67 -16.89 5.40
C ILE A 7 -18.05 -17.88 4.41
N ILE A 8 -16.73 -18.07 4.47
CA ILE A 8 -16.01 -19.03 3.61
C ILE A 8 -16.45 -20.47 3.90
N SER A 9 -16.60 -20.84 5.18
CA SER A 9 -17.08 -22.17 5.60
C SER A 9 -18.49 -22.47 5.09
N LEU A 10 -19.40 -21.49 5.17
CA LEU A 10 -20.76 -21.61 4.64
C LEU A 10 -20.75 -21.75 3.12
N LEU A 11 -19.99 -20.91 2.41
CA LEU A 11 -19.89 -20.98 0.96
C LEU A 11 -19.32 -22.33 0.49
N ALA A 12 -18.25 -22.83 1.14
CA ALA A 12 -17.69 -24.13 0.81
C ALA A 12 -18.70 -25.26 0.99
N SER A 13 -19.48 -25.21 2.08
CA SER A 13 -20.53 -26.19 2.37
C SER A 13 -21.64 -26.17 1.31
N GLU A 14 -22.07 -24.98 0.88
CA GLU A 14 -23.05 -24.82 -0.23
C GLU A 14 -22.48 -25.31 -1.58
N LEU A 15 -21.18 -25.22 -1.78
CA LEU A 15 -20.49 -25.77 -2.95
C LEU A 15 -20.22 -27.28 -2.84
N GLY A 16 -20.68 -27.94 -1.77
CA GLY A 16 -20.60 -29.39 -1.58
C GLY A 16 -19.35 -29.89 -0.84
N TYR A 17 -18.52 -28.99 -0.28
CA TYR A 17 -17.40 -29.34 0.59
C TYR A 17 -17.75 -28.99 2.05
N PRO A 18 -18.12 -29.96 2.91
CA PRO A 18 -18.50 -29.68 4.29
C PRO A 18 -17.34 -29.04 5.05
N MET A 19 -17.51 -27.79 5.48
CA MET A 19 -16.49 -27.06 6.24
C MET A 19 -17.15 -26.28 7.37
N HIS A 20 -16.72 -26.54 8.60
CA HIS A 20 -17.27 -25.91 9.79
C HIS A 20 -16.21 -25.87 10.90
N TYR A 21 -16.12 -24.72 11.56
CA TYR A 21 -15.30 -24.49 12.74
C TYR A 21 -16.11 -23.73 13.78
N GLU A 22 -15.91 -24.03 15.06
CA GLU A 22 -16.57 -23.32 16.16
C GLU A 22 -15.81 -22.04 16.54
N ASN A 23 -14.50 -22.02 16.33
CA ASN A 23 -13.64 -20.91 16.72
C ASN A 23 -12.30 -20.89 15.94
N ASN A 24 -11.57 -19.78 16.07
CA ASN A 24 -10.26 -19.60 15.42
C ASN A 24 -9.20 -20.59 15.90
N GLN A 25 -9.31 -21.09 17.14
CA GLN A 25 -8.32 -22.02 17.68
C GLN A 25 -8.39 -23.37 16.95
N GLN A 26 -9.58 -23.88 16.61
CA GLN A 26 -9.70 -25.09 15.79
C GLN A 26 -9.02 -24.93 14.42
N ILE A 27 -9.23 -23.79 13.74
CA ILE A 27 -8.57 -23.49 12.46
C ILE A 27 -7.05 -23.43 12.65
N TRP A 28 -6.60 -22.76 13.72
CA TRP A 28 -5.18 -22.61 14.02
C TRP A 28 -4.52 -23.96 14.36
N ASP A 29 -5.20 -24.82 15.10
CA ASP A 29 -4.72 -26.15 15.48
C ASP A 29 -4.62 -27.07 14.26
N GLU A 30 -5.63 -27.09 13.38
CA GLU A 30 -5.57 -27.81 12.10
C GLU A 30 -4.42 -27.30 11.22
N MET A 31 -4.28 -25.97 11.07
CA MET A 31 -3.22 -25.38 10.27
C MET A 31 -1.83 -25.77 10.79
N ARG A 32 -1.63 -25.76 12.11
CA ARG A 32 -0.36 -26.13 12.74
C ARG A 32 0.00 -27.59 12.57
N GLU A 33 -0.97 -28.50 12.55
CA GLU A 33 -0.73 -29.92 12.25
C GLU A 33 -0.20 -30.13 10.83
N LEU A 34 -0.63 -29.28 9.88
CA LEU A 34 -0.18 -29.32 8.49
C LEU A 34 1.09 -28.50 8.22
N CYS A 35 1.49 -27.62 9.15
CA CYS A 35 2.62 -26.71 9.01
C CYS A 35 3.67 -26.98 10.09
N PRO A 36 4.67 -27.86 9.82
CA PRO A 36 5.66 -28.25 10.83
C PRO A 36 6.39 -27.09 11.49
N LEU A 37 6.65 -25.99 10.77
CA LEU A 37 7.33 -24.81 11.32
C LEU A 37 6.45 -23.97 12.27
N PHE A 38 5.14 -24.21 12.30
CA PHE A 38 4.20 -23.55 13.21
C PHE A 38 3.70 -24.48 14.31
N TYR A 39 4.02 -25.78 14.27
CA TYR A 39 3.43 -26.78 15.15
C TYR A 39 3.48 -26.42 16.63
N GLY A 40 4.59 -25.88 17.12
CA GLY A 40 4.79 -25.44 18.49
C GLY A 40 4.11 -24.11 18.88
N VAL A 41 3.57 -23.36 17.92
CA VAL A 41 2.95 -22.04 18.15
C VAL A 41 1.51 -22.21 18.66
N THR A 42 1.31 -22.88 19.79
CA THR A 42 -0.03 -23.07 20.37
C THR A 42 -0.69 -21.75 20.75
N TRP A 43 -2.02 -21.72 20.81
CA TRP A 43 -2.78 -20.56 21.28
C TRP A 43 -2.37 -20.12 22.69
N GLU A 44 -2.20 -21.08 23.61
CA GLU A 44 -1.72 -20.85 24.98
C GLU A 44 -0.34 -20.19 25.00
N LYS A 45 0.64 -20.76 24.30
CA LYS A 45 2.00 -20.19 24.20
C LYS A 45 2.00 -18.74 23.67
N MET A 46 1.19 -18.42 22.65
CA MET A 46 1.07 -17.04 22.18
C MET A 46 0.49 -16.10 23.24
N GLY A 47 -0.49 -16.58 24.01
CA GLY A 47 -1.05 -15.83 25.14
C GLY A 47 -0.04 -15.57 26.25
N ASP A 48 0.68 -16.61 26.68
CA ASP A 48 1.61 -16.55 27.81
C ASP A 48 2.88 -15.76 27.48
N MET A 49 3.44 -15.95 26.29
CA MET A 49 4.68 -15.28 25.87
C MET A 49 4.42 -13.89 25.26
N GLY A 50 3.17 -13.58 24.92
CA GLY A 50 2.77 -12.37 24.18
C GLY A 50 3.24 -12.30 22.72
N HIS A 51 4.28 -13.06 22.36
CA HIS A 51 4.78 -13.21 21.00
C HIS A 51 5.53 -14.54 20.86
N VAL A 52 5.40 -15.16 19.68
CA VAL A 52 6.17 -16.36 19.30
C VAL A 52 6.60 -16.18 17.85
N GLN A 53 7.90 -16.11 17.61
CA GLN A 53 8.43 -16.03 16.25
C GLN A 53 8.53 -17.44 15.66
N TRP A 54 7.93 -17.65 14.50
CA TRP A 54 8.18 -18.85 13.71
C TRP A 54 9.58 -18.79 13.09
N PRO A 55 10.27 -19.92 12.86
CA PRO A 55 9.87 -21.30 13.16
C PRO A 55 9.74 -21.65 14.65
N CYS A 56 8.80 -22.54 14.97
CA CYS A 56 8.61 -23.13 16.28
C CYS A 56 8.10 -24.57 16.08
N PRO A 57 9.00 -25.53 15.82
CA PRO A 57 8.61 -26.84 15.31
C PRO A 57 8.06 -27.82 16.35
N THR A 58 8.28 -27.57 17.64
CA THR A 58 7.85 -28.46 18.74
C THR A 58 7.18 -27.67 19.85
N LEU A 59 6.35 -28.34 20.66
CA LEU A 59 5.61 -27.71 21.76
C LEU A 59 6.51 -27.10 22.83
N ASP A 60 7.73 -27.61 23.01
CA ASP A 60 8.74 -27.10 23.94
C ASP A 60 9.64 -26.01 23.32
N HIS A 61 9.62 -25.83 21.99
CA HIS A 61 10.43 -24.81 21.33
C HIS A 61 9.95 -23.39 21.71
N PRO A 62 10.84 -22.45 22.06
CA PRO A 62 10.44 -21.09 22.49
C PRO A 62 10.15 -20.12 21.32
N GLY A 63 10.03 -20.62 20.09
CA GLY A 63 10.13 -19.82 18.85
C GLY A 63 11.57 -19.49 18.44
N THR A 64 11.74 -18.97 17.22
CA THR A 64 13.05 -18.71 16.59
C THR A 64 13.26 -17.22 16.39
N PRO A 65 14.07 -16.55 17.25
CA PRO A 65 14.28 -15.10 17.20
C PRO A 65 15.14 -14.61 16.03
N TRP A 66 15.94 -15.48 15.42
CA TRP A 66 16.74 -15.19 14.23
C TRP A 66 16.98 -16.47 13.42
N LEU A 67 17.07 -16.32 12.09
CA LEU A 67 17.34 -17.43 11.17
C LEU A 67 18.85 -17.60 10.92
N TYR A 68 19.21 -18.74 10.32
CA TYR A 68 20.56 -19.06 9.83
C TYR A 68 21.69 -19.05 10.87
N LYS A 69 21.35 -19.40 12.11
CA LYS A 69 22.32 -19.61 13.19
C LYS A 69 23.42 -20.58 12.74
N ASP A 70 24.65 -20.36 13.22
CA ASP A 70 25.82 -21.19 12.93
C ASP A 70 26.19 -21.27 11.43
N ASN A 71 25.84 -20.24 10.65
CA ASN A 71 26.07 -20.13 9.21
C ASN A 71 25.43 -21.26 8.38
N ARG A 72 24.28 -21.78 8.83
CA ARG A 72 23.50 -22.80 8.12
C ARG A 72 22.28 -22.18 7.46
N PHE A 73 22.29 -22.13 6.13
CA PHE A 73 21.20 -21.57 5.33
C PHE A 73 20.24 -22.64 4.86
N ASP A 74 18.96 -22.30 4.65
CA ASP A 74 17.93 -23.21 4.14
C ASP A 74 18.05 -23.48 2.62
N THR A 75 19.25 -23.30 2.05
CA THR A 75 19.54 -23.67 0.66
C THR A 75 19.92 -25.16 0.60
N PRO A 76 19.77 -25.83 -0.57
CA PRO A 76 20.16 -27.24 -0.70
C PRO A 76 21.62 -27.55 -0.34
N SER A 77 22.50 -26.53 -0.38
CA SER A 77 23.93 -26.65 -0.04
C SER A 77 24.26 -26.29 1.41
N GLY A 78 23.31 -25.74 2.16
CA GLY A 78 23.54 -25.18 3.50
C GLY A 78 24.28 -23.84 3.51
N LYS A 79 24.65 -23.28 2.35
CA LYS A 79 25.45 -22.05 2.20
C LYS A 79 24.63 -20.90 1.61
N GLY A 80 25.03 -19.67 1.91
CA GLY A 80 24.50 -18.48 1.25
C GLY A 80 24.86 -18.45 -0.23
N GLN A 81 23.94 -17.96 -1.05
CA GLN A 81 24.15 -17.79 -2.50
C GLN A 81 24.45 -16.33 -2.80
N LEU A 82 25.64 -16.06 -3.32
CA LEU A 82 26.00 -14.73 -3.79
C LEU A 82 25.39 -14.52 -5.18
N PHE A 83 24.67 -13.42 -5.35
CA PHE A 83 24.03 -13.06 -6.60
C PHE A 83 24.25 -11.58 -6.89
N ALA A 84 24.57 -11.26 -8.14
CA ALA A 84 24.62 -9.90 -8.66
C ALA A 84 24.06 -9.90 -10.08
N THR A 85 23.53 -8.77 -10.50
CA THR A 85 23.00 -8.57 -11.85
C THR A 85 23.45 -7.23 -12.38
N ALA A 86 23.52 -7.10 -13.70
CA ALA A 86 23.69 -5.80 -14.33
C ALA A 86 22.48 -4.91 -14.01
N TRP A 87 22.75 -3.62 -13.78
CA TRP A 87 21.71 -2.62 -13.62
C TRP A 87 20.85 -2.53 -14.88
N ARG A 88 19.55 -2.30 -14.69
CA ARG A 88 18.58 -2.04 -15.75
C ARG A 88 17.76 -0.82 -15.36
N ALA A 89 17.46 0.01 -16.34
CA ALA A 89 16.60 1.16 -16.12
C ALA A 89 15.16 0.73 -15.78
N PRO A 90 14.40 1.57 -15.06
CA PRO A 90 12.94 1.43 -14.94
C PRO A 90 12.28 1.27 -16.31
N ALA A 91 11.15 0.55 -16.35
CA ALA A 91 10.47 0.23 -17.59
C ALA A 91 9.91 1.48 -18.29
N GLU A 92 9.53 2.49 -17.51
CA GLU A 92 9.11 3.81 -18.00
C GLU A 92 10.10 4.88 -17.54
N ARG A 93 10.56 5.74 -18.44
CA ARG A 93 11.44 6.88 -18.12
C ARG A 93 10.78 8.22 -18.47
N PRO A 94 11.15 9.31 -17.77
CA PRO A 94 10.76 10.64 -18.18
C PRO A 94 11.19 10.95 -19.62
N ASP A 95 10.38 11.75 -20.29
CA ASP A 95 10.64 12.31 -21.61
C ASP A 95 10.21 13.79 -21.64
N ASP A 96 10.19 14.40 -22.81
CA ASP A 96 9.87 15.82 -22.96
C ASP A 96 8.40 16.13 -22.61
N GLU A 97 7.49 15.16 -22.70
CA GLU A 97 6.05 15.33 -22.40
C GLU A 97 5.74 15.05 -20.92
N TRP A 98 6.41 14.07 -20.32
CA TRP A 98 6.32 13.72 -18.90
C TRP A 98 7.70 13.79 -18.24
N PRO A 99 8.18 15.00 -17.90
CA PRO A 99 9.59 15.23 -17.53
C PRO A 99 9.94 14.89 -16.08
N LEU A 100 8.96 14.53 -15.24
CA LEU A 100 9.17 14.25 -13.81
C LEU A 100 8.95 12.77 -13.51
N VAL A 101 9.64 12.26 -12.48
CA VAL A 101 9.40 10.92 -11.93
C VAL A 101 8.41 11.00 -10.78
N LEU A 102 7.30 10.29 -10.85
CA LEU A 102 6.44 9.98 -9.71
C LEU A 102 6.99 8.78 -8.95
N CYS A 103 7.17 8.95 -7.64
CA CYS A 103 7.40 7.87 -6.69
C CYS A 103 6.24 7.80 -5.68
N THR A 104 5.53 6.68 -5.65
CA THR A 104 4.45 6.49 -4.66
C THR A 104 5.01 6.07 -3.30
N VAL A 105 4.60 6.77 -2.25
CA VAL A 105 5.04 6.53 -0.86
C VAL A 105 3.83 6.44 0.07
N ARG A 106 4.07 6.56 1.38
CA ARG A 106 3.05 6.54 2.43
C ARG A 106 3.25 7.77 3.32
N GLU A 107 2.25 8.05 4.14
CA GLU A 107 2.32 9.10 5.16
C GLU A 107 1.87 8.58 6.52
N VAL A 108 2.31 9.28 7.55
CA VAL A 108 1.87 9.03 8.92
C VAL A 108 0.43 9.52 9.10
N GLY A 109 -0.35 8.80 9.91
CA GLY A 109 -1.73 9.16 10.23
C GLY A 109 -2.80 8.53 9.31
N HIS A 110 -2.45 8.09 8.09
CA HIS A 110 -3.36 7.34 7.21
C HIS A 110 -2.75 6.06 6.66
N TYR A 111 -3.49 4.96 6.74
CA TYR A 111 -2.99 3.63 6.37
C TYR A 111 -3.66 3.07 5.12
N SER A 112 -2.83 2.76 4.12
CA SER A 112 -3.17 2.01 2.90
C SER A 112 -4.50 2.46 2.25
N CYS A 113 -5.59 1.72 2.41
CA CYS A 113 -6.88 2.04 1.77
C CYS A 113 -7.57 3.28 2.38
N ARG A 114 -7.17 3.72 3.58
CA ARG A 114 -7.83 4.79 4.36
C ARG A 114 -9.29 4.47 4.74
N SER A 115 -9.81 3.29 4.42
CA SER A 115 -11.15 2.83 4.83
C SER A 115 -11.33 2.69 6.34
N MET A 116 -10.26 2.43 7.10
CA MET A 116 -10.28 2.48 8.56
C MET A 116 -9.86 3.87 9.06
N THR A 117 -8.64 4.31 8.74
CA THR A 117 -8.07 5.56 9.30
C THR A 117 -8.79 6.83 8.85
N GLY A 118 -9.36 6.86 7.65
CA GLY A 118 -10.17 7.97 7.15
C GLY A 118 -11.55 8.08 7.80
N ASN A 119 -12.02 7.00 8.44
CA ASN A 119 -13.24 6.98 9.25
C ASN A 119 -12.95 7.25 10.75
N CYS A 120 -11.69 7.50 11.13
CA CYS A 120 -11.34 7.93 12.47
C CYS A 120 -11.30 9.45 12.55
N ALA A 121 -12.20 10.07 13.32
CA ALA A 121 -12.34 11.53 13.40
C ALA A 121 -11.02 12.28 13.68
N ALA A 122 -10.20 11.76 14.61
CA ALA A 122 -8.93 12.38 14.97
C ALA A 122 -7.87 12.31 13.86
N LEU A 123 -7.88 11.26 13.03
CA LEU A 123 -6.93 11.10 11.92
C LEU A 123 -7.39 11.86 10.67
N GLN A 124 -8.70 11.92 10.46
CA GLN A 124 -9.31 12.67 9.36
C GLN A 124 -9.02 14.18 9.46
N SER A 125 -8.97 14.75 10.67
CA SER A 125 -8.67 16.18 10.85
C SER A 125 -7.21 16.55 10.55
N LEU A 126 -6.28 15.58 10.53
CA LEU A 126 -4.85 15.84 10.28
C LEU A 126 -4.53 15.97 8.80
N ALA A 127 -5.26 15.27 7.93
CA ALA A 127 -5.06 15.32 6.50
C ALA A 127 -6.33 14.85 5.78
N ASP A 128 -6.71 15.60 4.74
CA ASP A 128 -7.87 15.30 3.91
C ASP A 128 -7.59 15.39 2.40
N GLU A 129 -8.59 15.01 1.60
CA GLU A 129 -8.54 15.01 0.14
C GLU A 129 -8.12 16.39 -0.43
N PRO A 130 -7.47 16.44 -1.59
CA PRO A 130 -7.08 15.32 -2.47
C PRO A 130 -5.70 14.74 -2.14
N GLY A 131 -5.21 14.92 -0.91
CA GLY A 131 -3.83 14.59 -0.58
C GLY A 131 -2.81 15.55 -1.16
N ARG A 132 -1.54 15.13 -1.16
CA ARG A 132 -0.42 16.00 -1.54
C ARG A 132 0.47 15.38 -2.61
N VAL A 133 1.01 16.25 -3.46
CA VAL A 133 2.16 15.97 -4.32
C VAL A 133 3.35 16.78 -3.79
N GLN A 134 4.33 16.07 -3.24
CA GLN A 134 5.56 16.69 -2.74
C GLN A 134 6.50 16.93 -3.91
N MET A 135 7.05 18.13 -4.03
CA MET A 135 7.95 18.48 -5.13
C MET A 135 9.05 19.45 -4.69
N ASN A 136 10.17 19.42 -5.41
CA ASN A 136 11.29 20.30 -5.14
C ASN A 136 10.94 21.77 -5.47
N PRO A 137 11.33 22.76 -4.64
CA PRO A 137 11.04 24.17 -4.91
C PRO A 137 11.59 24.70 -6.24
N ALA A 138 12.73 24.20 -6.72
CA ALA A 138 13.30 24.63 -8.00
C ALA A 138 12.48 24.15 -9.19
N ASP A 139 11.93 22.94 -9.15
CA ASP A 139 11.04 22.45 -10.20
C ASP A 139 9.70 23.18 -10.15
N ALA A 140 9.17 23.43 -8.95
CA ALA A 140 7.95 24.21 -8.76
C ALA A 140 8.10 25.63 -9.32
N GLN A 141 9.22 26.30 -9.07
CA GLN A 141 9.52 27.62 -9.61
C GLN A 141 9.51 27.62 -11.14
N ARG A 142 10.16 26.63 -11.79
CA ARG A 142 10.16 26.50 -13.26
C ARG A 142 8.77 26.26 -13.84
N LEU A 143 7.91 25.57 -13.10
CA LEU A 143 6.54 25.25 -13.49
C LEU A 143 5.50 26.30 -13.07
N GLY A 144 5.92 27.39 -12.39
CA GLY A 144 5.01 28.41 -11.88
C GLY A 144 4.08 27.89 -10.78
N ILE A 145 4.56 26.95 -9.96
CA ILE A 145 3.77 26.31 -8.90
C ILE A 145 4.10 26.91 -7.52
N ALA A 146 3.09 27.46 -6.85
CA ALA A 146 3.19 27.92 -5.47
C ALA A 146 2.88 26.79 -4.48
N ASP A 147 3.41 26.90 -3.25
CA ASP A 147 3.07 25.96 -2.18
C ASP A 147 1.58 25.98 -1.86
N LYS A 148 1.04 24.81 -1.51
CA LYS A 148 -0.37 24.56 -1.14
C LYS A 148 -1.41 24.80 -2.22
N GLN A 149 -1.05 25.21 -3.44
CA GLN A 149 -2.03 25.30 -4.52
C GLN A 149 -2.40 23.91 -5.05
N LEU A 150 -3.60 23.76 -5.61
CA LEU A 150 -3.99 22.57 -6.32
C LEU A 150 -3.36 22.54 -7.72
N VAL A 151 -2.87 21.36 -8.09
CA VAL A 151 -2.21 21.09 -9.36
C VAL A 151 -2.77 19.83 -10.00
N TRP A 152 -2.64 19.76 -11.32
CA TRP A 152 -2.86 18.52 -12.06
C TRP A 152 -1.58 17.71 -12.13
N ILE A 153 -1.70 16.40 -11.94
CA ILE A 153 -0.63 15.44 -12.21
C ILE A 153 -1.17 14.47 -13.25
N SER A 154 -0.51 14.39 -14.40
CA SER A 154 -0.88 13.48 -15.47
C SER A 154 0.25 12.52 -15.81
N SER A 155 -0.13 11.34 -16.25
CA SER A 155 0.74 10.33 -16.83
C SER A 155 0.15 9.86 -18.16
N ARG A 156 0.77 8.87 -18.80
CA ARG A 156 0.21 8.23 -20.00
C ARG A 156 -1.14 7.53 -19.76
N ARG A 157 -1.48 7.22 -18.51
CA ARG A 157 -2.68 6.42 -18.15
C ARG A 157 -3.84 7.25 -17.62
N GLY A 158 -3.56 8.42 -17.05
CA GLY A 158 -4.58 9.15 -16.31
C GLY A 158 -4.11 10.50 -15.82
N LYS A 159 -5.01 11.19 -15.15
CA LYS A 159 -4.81 12.53 -14.61
C LYS A 159 -5.55 12.66 -13.29
N VAL A 160 -4.86 13.14 -12.26
CA VAL A 160 -5.39 13.32 -10.91
C VAL A 160 -5.08 14.71 -10.39
N ILE A 161 -5.92 15.21 -9.49
CA ILE A 161 -5.69 16.49 -8.81
C ILE A 161 -5.02 16.22 -7.47
N SER A 162 -4.05 17.04 -7.07
CA SER A 162 -3.46 16.98 -5.73
C SER A 162 -2.98 18.35 -5.27
N ARG A 163 -2.70 18.49 -3.97
CA ARG A 163 -2.17 19.74 -3.40
C ARG A 163 -0.65 19.75 -3.42
N ALA A 164 -0.05 20.79 -4.00
CA ALA A 164 1.40 20.95 -3.99
C ALA A 164 1.92 21.11 -2.55
N ASP A 165 2.99 20.40 -2.22
CA ASP A 165 3.70 20.49 -0.94
C ASP A 165 5.20 20.67 -1.21
N LEU A 166 5.66 21.91 -1.23
CA LEU A 166 7.03 22.21 -1.61
C LEU A 166 8.01 21.86 -0.49
N SER A 167 9.06 21.10 -0.80
CA SER A 167 10.06 20.71 0.20
C SER A 167 11.42 20.43 -0.43
N ASP A 168 12.48 20.97 0.17
CA ASP A 168 13.87 20.69 -0.19
C ASP A 168 14.32 19.26 0.11
N ARG A 169 13.46 18.46 0.79
CA ARG A 169 13.67 17.02 0.97
C ARG A 169 13.48 16.25 -0.33
N ILE A 170 12.74 16.81 -1.28
CA ILE A 170 12.41 16.17 -2.54
C ILE A 170 13.54 16.45 -3.53
N ASN A 171 14.03 15.40 -4.20
CA ASN A 171 15.05 15.56 -5.21
C ASN A 171 14.48 16.29 -6.44
N PRO A 172 15.27 17.17 -7.09
CA PRO A 172 14.90 17.71 -8.39
C PRO A 172 14.60 16.60 -9.41
N GLY A 173 13.62 16.82 -10.28
CA GLY A 173 13.18 15.89 -11.31
C GLY A 173 12.22 14.80 -10.81
N ALA A 174 11.80 14.82 -9.55
CA ALA A 174 10.83 13.87 -9.02
C ALA A 174 9.74 14.51 -8.15
N VAL A 175 8.63 13.79 -8.03
CA VAL A 175 7.50 14.12 -7.18
C VAL A 175 7.05 12.88 -6.40
N TYR A 176 6.51 13.11 -5.21
CA TYR A 176 6.08 12.05 -4.31
C TYR A 176 4.60 12.21 -3.98
N MET A 177 3.83 11.15 -4.18
CA MET A 177 2.42 11.10 -3.79
C MET A 177 2.17 9.89 -2.91
N THR A 178 1.16 9.99 -2.06
CA THR A 178 0.75 8.91 -1.16
C THR A 178 -0.51 8.25 -1.70
N TYR A 179 -0.60 6.93 -1.67
CA TYR A 179 -1.65 6.19 -2.36
C TYR A 179 -2.95 6.03 -1.54
N GLN A 180 -3.03 6.67 -0.37
CA GLN A 180 -4.16 6.59 0.55
C GLN A 180 -5.38 7.40 0.12
N TRP A 181 -5.22 8.30 -0.85
CA TRP A 181 -6.24 9.27 -1.26
C TRP A 181 -7.19 8.71 -2.31
N TRP A 182 -8.47 9.04 -2.18
CA TRP A 182 -9.50 8.56 -3.08
C TRP A 182 -9.79 9.54 -4.22
N VAL A 183 -9.54 10.85 -4.03
CA VAL A 183 -9.66 11.86 -5.09
C VAL A 183 -8.33 12.00 -5.84
N GLY A 184 -7.24 12.26 -5.11
CA GLY A 184 -5.89 12.31 -5.67
C GLY A 184 -5.24 10.93 -5.78
N ALA A 185 -5.97 9.95 -6.32
CA ALA A 185 -5.58 8.54 -6.33
C ALA A 185 -4.37 8.28 -7.24
N CYS A 186 -3.15 8.38 -6.71
CA CYS A 186 -1.92 8.29 -7.53
C CYS A 186 -1.74 6.96 -8.27
N ASN A 187 -2.43 5.89 -7.87
CA ASN A 187 -2.41 4.62 -8.60
C ASN A 187 -3.07 4.72 -9.99
N GLU A 188 -3.94 5.72 -10.23
CA GLU A 188 -4.45 6.05 -11.57
C GLU A 188 -3.35 6.53 -12.53
N LEU A 189 -2.17 6.87 -11.99
CA LEU A 189 -1.02 7.29 -12.77
C LEU A 189 -0.01 6.17 -13.01
N THR A 190 0.01 5.14 -12.16
CA THR A 190 1.09 4.14 -12.13
C THR A 190 1.03 3.16 -13.31
N GLN A 191 2.20 2.73 -13.76
CA GLN A 191 2.37 1.70 -14.81
C GLN A 191 1.78 0.34 -14.40
N ASP A 192 1.38 -0.46 -15.40
CA ASP A 192 0.88 -1.84 -15.28
C ASP A 192 1.98 -2.90 -15.41
N ASN A 193 3.24 -2.46 -15.49
CA ASN A 193 4.41 -3.32 -15.63
C ASN A 193 4.62 -4.12 -14.35
N LEU A 194 4.78 -5.44 -14.49
CA LEU A 194 4.95 -6.37 -13.38
C LEU A 194 6.34 -7.00 -13.43
N ASP A 195 6.97 -7.13 -12.26
CA ASP A 195 8.20 -7.91 -12.11
C ASP A 195 7.99 -9.32 -12.70
N PRO A 196 8.88 -9.80 -13.59
CA PRO A 196 8.67 -11.06 -14.29
C PRO A 196 8.60 -12.27 -13.35
N ILE A 197 9.20 -12.20 -12.15
CA ILE A 197 9.29 -13.28 -11.18
C ILE A 197 8.12 -13.24 -10.19
N SER A 198 7.96 -12.14 -9.45
CA SER A 198 6.98 -12.01 -8.36
C SER A 198 5.65 -11.40 -8.77
N LYS A 199 5.53 -10.90 -10.01
CA LYS A 199 4.37 -10.14 -10.49
C LYS A 199 4.06 -8.89 -9.67
N THR A 200 5.07 -8.31 -9.02
CA THR A 200 4.93 -7.06 -8.25
C THR A 200 4.97 -5.84 -9.18
N PRO A 201 4.05 -4.87 -9.04
CA PRO A 201 4.02 -3.68 -9.89
C PRO A 201 5.13 -2.67 -9.57
N GLU A 202 5.67 -2.03 -10.60
CA GLU A 202 6.71 -0.98 -10.49
C GLU A 202 6.09 0.38 -10.09
N THR A 203 5.59 0.45 -8.84
CA THR A 203 4.87 1.63 -8.31
C THR A 203 5.75 2.80 -7.90
N LYS A 204 7.08 2.61 -7.89
CA LYS A 204 8.06 3.58 -7.37
C LYS A 204 8.68 4.47 -8.44
N TYR A 205 8.28 4.27 -9.69
CA TYR A 205 8.80 5.02 -10.82
C TYR A 205 7.69 5.14 -11.87
N CYS A 206 7.36 6.35 -12.28
CA CYS A 206 6.40 6.60 -13.36
C CYS A 206 6.67 7.99 -13.93
N ALA A 207 6.67 8.14 -15.25
CA ALA A 207 6.83 9.46 -15.84
C ALA A 207 5.51 10.23 -15.71
N VAL A 208 5.60 11.43 -15.15
CA VAL A 208 4.47 12.33 -14.95
C VAL A 208 4.80 13.75 -15.37
N LYS A 209 3.74 14.53 -15.59
CA LYS A 209 3.77 15.96 -15.79
C LYS A 209 2.94 16.61 -14.68
N VAL A 210 3.46 17.68 -14.10
CA VAL A 210 2.72 18.50 -13.13
C VAL A 210 2.38 19.85 -13.76
N GLU A 211 1.11 20.24 -13.68
CA GLU A 211 0.58 21.44 -14.31
C GLU A 211 -0.12 22.33 -13.28
N ALA A 212 0.24 23.62 -13.26
CA ALA A 212 -0.44 24.61 -12.44
C ALA A 212 -1.90 24.80 -12.89
N ILE A 213 -2.80 25.03 -11.94
CA ILE A 213 -4.20 25.39 -12.22
C ILE A 213 -4.34 26.90 -11.99
N ALA A 214 -4.75 27.66 -13.02
CA ALA A 214 -4.88 29.11 -12.91
C ALA A 214 -6.03 29.52 -11.96
N ASP A 215 -7.21 28.93 -12.13
CA ASP A 215 -8.37 29.17 -11.26
C ASP A 215 -8.35 28.22 -10.05
N GLN A 216 -7.67 28.64 -8.98
CA GLN A 216 -7.61 27.90 -7.74
C GLN A 216 -8.98 27.79 -7.03
N GLN A 217 -9.88 28.78 -7.20
CA GLN A 217 -11.21 28.72 -6.59
C GLN A 217 -12.08 27.65 -7.26
N TRP A 218 -11.97 27.50 -8.58
CA TRP A 218 -12.54 26.35 -9.27
C TRP A 218 -11.90 25.04 -8.82
N ALA A 219 -10.57 24.97 -8.69
CA ALA A 219 -9.87 23.75 -8.31
C ALA A 219 -10.31 23.23 -6.93
N GLU A 220 -10.44 24.12 -5.94
CA GLU A 220 -10.91 23.78 -4.59
C GLU A 220 -12.35 23.26 -4.60
N ARG A 221 -13.23 23.92 -5.35
CA ARG A 221 -14.62 23.45 -5.54
C ARG A 221 -14.66 22.09 -6.22
N TYR A 222 -13.84 21.87 -7.25
CA TYR A 222 -13.74 20.60 -7.95
C TYR A 222 -13.33 19.46 -7.01
N ALA A 223 -12.24 19.64 -6.24
CA ALA A 223 -11.76 18.62 -5.30
C ALA A 223 -12.82 18.31 -4.22
N TRP A 224 -13.48 19.34 -3.69
CA TRP A 224 -14.55 19.17 -2.70
C TRP A 224 -15.78 18.44 -3.28
N THR A 225 -16.22 18.80 -4.49
CA THR A 225 -17.35 18.14 -5.16
C THR A 225 -17.02 16.70 -5.47
N ALA A 226 -15.84 16.41 -6.03
CA ALA A 226 -15.40 15.04 -6.31
C ALA A 226 -15.41 14.15 -5.05
N TYR A 227 -14.94 14.70 -3.91
CA TYR A 227 -14.97 13.97 -2.64
C TYR A 227 -16.40 13.74 -2.14
N SER A 228 -17.24 14.79 -2.18
CA SER A 228 -18.62 14.76 -1.70
C SER A 228 -19.48 13.79 -2.51
N ASP A 229 -19.35 13.80 -3.84
CA ASP A 229 -20.10 12.93 -4.75
C ASP A 229 -19.72 11.46 -4.54
N MET A 230 -18.42 11.18 -4.39
CA MET A 230 -17.95 9.83 -4.07
C MET A 230 -18.49 9.36 -2.71
N LYS A 231 -18.43 10.20 -1.68
CA LYS A 231 -19.01 9.87 -0.36
C LYS A 231 -20.50 9.57 -0.44
N ALA A 232 -21.26 10.41 -1.15
CA ALA A 232 -22.69 10.21 -1.35
C ALA A 232 -22.99 8.90 -2.09
N ARG A 233 -22.22 8.60 -3.15
CA ARG A 233 -22.34 7.34 -3.91
C ARG A 233 -22.07 6.11 -3.05
N LEU A 234 -20.98 6.12 -2.26
CA LEU A 234 -20.64 5.00 -1.38
C LEU A 234 -21.66 4.82 -0.26
N LYS A 235 -22.17 5.92 0.31
CA LYS A 235 -23.25 5.87 1.30
C LYS A 235 -24.52 5.25 0.71
N ALA A 236 -24.95 5.71 -0.46
CA ALA A 236 -26.13 5.18 -1.14
C ALA A 236 -26.00 3.68 -1.46
N ALA A 237 -24.80 3.20 -1.79
CA ALA A 237 -24.54 1.78 -2.04
C ALA A 237 -24.54 0.92 -0.76
N ALA A 238 -24.24 1.50 0.40
CA ALA A 238 -24.22 0.79 1.68
C ALA A 238 -25.59 0.74 2.38
N ASP A 239 -26.50 1.66 2.03
CA ASP A 239 -27.88 1.71 2.55
C ASP A 239 -28.82 0.70 1.82
N VAL A 240 -28.30 -0.09 0.87
CA VAL A 240 -28.99 -1.15 0.12
C VAL A 240 -28.64 -2.51 0.70
#